data_AF-A0A2V5PR26-F1
#
_entry.id   AF-A0A2V5PR26-F1
#
_cell.length_a   1.000
_cell.length_b   1.000
_cell.length_c   1.000
_cell.angle_alpha   90.00
_cell.angle_beta   90.00
_cell.angle_gamma   90.00
#
_symmetry.space_group_name_H-M   'P 1'
#
loop_
_entity.id
_entity.type
_entity.pdbx_description
1 polymer ?
#
loop_
_entity_poly.entity_id
_entity_poly.type
_entity_poly.pdbx_seq_one_letter_code
_entity_poly.pdbx_strand_id
1 'polypeptide(L)' 'MEPYTKPNEKKVGANRPKITHLSSAVENRTRSERLAQKQAVAAERRAIKKSARRHLKKQLLSDLEEAG' A
#
# COMPACT_ATOMS: atom_id res chain seq x y z
N MET A 1 -1.34 -18.98 -43.21
CA MET A 1 0.05 -18.77 -42.78
C MET A 1 0.19 -17.30 -42.40
N GLU A 2 0.68 -16.95 -41.21
CA GLU A 2 0.84 -15.53 -40.84
C GLU A 2 1.98 -14.92 -41.70
N PRO A 3 1.69 -13.92 -42.57
CA PRO A 3 2.60 -13.51 -43.65
C PRO A 3 3.90 -12.84 -43.19
N TYR A 4 4.01 -12.47 -41.90
CA TYR A 4 5.16 -11.79 -41.34
C TYR A 4 5.93 -12.61 -40.29
N THR A 5 5.51 -13.86 -40.05
CA THR A 5 6.17 -14.73 -39.06
C THR A 5 7.39 -15.40 -39.66
N LYS A 6 8.50 -15.46 -38.90
CA LYS A 6 9.69 -16.17 -39.38
C LYS A 6 9.42 -17.68 -39.40
N PRO A 7 10.04 -18.44 -40.35
CA PRO A 7 9.77 -19.87 -40.52
C PRO A 7 9.95 -20.75 -39.26
N ASN A 8 10.75 -20.31 -38.27
CA ASN A 8 11.02 -21.03 -37.01
C ASN A 8 10.63 -20.22 -35.76
N GLU A 9 9.78 -19.21 -35.90
CA GLU A 9 9.38 -18.36 -34.77
C GLU A 9 8.44 -19.10 -33.82
N LYS A 10 8.94 -19.43 -32.62
CA LYS A 10 8.12 -20.02 -31.56
C LYS A 10 7.39 -18.91 -30.80
N LYS A 11 6.05 -18.95 -30.75
CA LYS A 11 5.23 -18.06 -29.90
C LYS A 11 5.39 -18.42 -28.41
N VAL A 12 6.56 -18.14 -27.85
CA VAL A 12 6.90 -18.44 -26.44
C VAL A 12 6.23 -17.49 -25.43
N GLY A 13 5.66 -16.38 -25.89
CA GLY A 13 5.02 -15.38 -25.03
C GLY A 13 3.88 -15.91 -24.17
N ALA A 14 3.07 -16.85 -24.69
CA ALA A 14 1.99 -17.48 -23.95
C ALA A 14 2.47 -18.49 -22.89
N ASN A 15 3.60 -19.17 -23.17
CA ASN A 15 4.17 -20.22 -22.30
C ASN A 15 5.26 -19.68 -21.36
N ARG A 16 5.49 -18.36 -21.34
CA ARG A 16 6.51 -17.76 -20.48
C ARG A 16 6.03 -17.80 -19.02
N PRO A 17 6.82 -18.35 -18.08
CA PRO A 17 6.47 -18.30 -16.67
C PRO A 17 6.42 -16.84 -16.20
N LYS A 18 5.33 -16.46 -15.53
CA LYS A 18 5.23 -15.17 -14.86
C LYS A 18 5.95 -15.29 -13.52
N ILE A 19 7.15 -14.73 -13.44
CA ILE A 19 7.89 -14.65 -12.18
C ILE A 19 7.37 -13.44 -11.44
N THR A 20 6.86 -13.68 -10.24
CA THR A 20 6.41 -12.63 -9.37
C THR A 20 7.10 -12.77 -8.02
N HIS A 21 7.33 -11.63 -7.36
CA HIS A 21 8.10 -11.56 -6.11
C HIS A 21 7.21 -11.35 -4.89
N LEU A 22 5.90 -11.25 -5.09
CA LEU A 22 4.93 -11.02 -4.03
C LEU A 22 4.15 -12.31 -3.78
N SER A 23 3.52 -12.42 -2.62
CA SER A 23 2.61 -13.53 -2.39
C SER A 23 1.37 -13.37 -3.27
N SER A 24 0.75 -14.49 -3.65
CA SER A 24 -0.48 -14.51 -4.45
C SER A 24 -1.60 -13.64 -3.84
N ALA A 25 -1.66 -13.56 -2.51
CA ALA A 25 -2.60 -12.71 -1.78
C ALA A 25 -2.36 -11.20 -1.93
N VAL A 26 -1.15 -10.77 -2.30
CA VAL A 26 -0.83 -9.36 -2.61
C VAL A 26 -1.08 -9.07 -4.09
N GLU A 27 -0.80 -10.03 -4.95
CA GLU A 27 -0.90 -9.89 -6.40
C GLU A 27 -2.33 -9.88 -6.90
N ASN A 28 -3.18 -10.71 -6.30
CA ASN A 28 -4.58 -10.85 -6.71
C ASN A 28 -5.48 -9.71 -6.20
N ARG A 29 -4.91 -8.70 -5.52
CA ARG A 29 -5.70 -7.61 -4.95
C ARG A 29 -6.33 -6.76 -6.03
N THR A 30 -7.63 -6.54 -5.89
CA THR A 30 -8.34 -5.61 -6.76
C THR A 30 -7.92 -4.16 -6.47
N ARG A 31 -8.21 -3.25 -7.40
CA ARG A 31 -7.93 -1.82 -7.22
C ARG A 31 -8.67 -1.25 -6.00
N SER A 32 -9.92 -1.66 -5.77
CA SER A 32 -10.75 -1.21 -4.64
C SER A 32 -10.13 -1.64 -3.30
N GLU A 33 -9.69 -2.89 -3.18
CA GLU A 33 -9.01 -3.40 -1.98
C GLU A 33 -7.75 -2.62 -1.65
N ARG A 34 -6.92 -2.30 -2.65
CA ARG A 34 -5.70 -1.50 -2.43
C ARG A 34 -6.03 -0.10 -1.91
N LEU A 35 -7.08 0.53 -2.44
CA LEU A 35 -7.52 1.84 -1.97
C LEU A 35 -8.06 1.79 -0.55
N ALA A 36 -8.88 0.78 -0.23
CA ALA A 36 -9.40 0.57 1.12
C ALA A 36 -8.27 0.36 2.13
N GLN A 37 -7.29 -0.50 1.82
CA GLN A 37 -6.11 -0.71 2.66
C GLN A 37 -5.31 0.59 2.86
N LYS A 38 -5.09 1.36 1.79
CA LYS A 38 -4.39 2.65 1.87
C LYS A 38 -5.12 3.65 2.76
N GLN A 39 -6.45 3.71 2.67
CA GLN A 39 -7.27 4.57 3.50
C GLN A 39 -7.25 4.13 4.97
N ALA A 40 -7.32 2.83 5.25
CA ALA A 40 -7.22 2.29 6.61
C ALA A 40 -5.89 2.67 7.28
N VAL A 41 -4.77 2.47 6.58
CA VAL A 41 -3.43 2.86 7.08
C VAL A 41 -3.34 4.38 7.32
N ALA A 42 -3.90 5.19 6.42
CA ALA A 42 -3.92 6.64 6.61
C ALA A 42 -4.76 7.07 7.81
N ALA A 43 -5.91 6.42 8.03
CA ALA A 43 -6.78 6.67 9.18
C ALA A 43 -6.08 6.30 10.50
N GLU A 44 -5.41 5.15 10.55
CA GLU A 44 -4.63 4.70 11.70
C GLU A 44 -3.51 5.70 12.04
N ARG A 45 -2.71 6.09 11.04
CA ARG A 45 -1.65 7.11 11.21
C ARG A 45 -2.22 8.44 11.72
N ARG A 46 -3.39 8.85 11.21
CA ARG A 46 -4.07 10.06 11.67
C ARG A 46 -4.53 9.94 13.12
N ALA A 47 -5.06 8.77 13.53
CA ALA A 47 -5.48 8.52 14.89
C ALA A 47 -4.31 8.62 15.88
N ILE A 48 -3.17 7.98 15.56
CA ILE A 48 -1.94 8.05 16.36
C ILE A 48 -1.44 9.49 16.50
N LYS A 49 -1.36 10.23 15.39
CA LYS A 49 -0.94 11.63 15.43
C LYS A 49 -1.88 12.49 16.27
N LYS A 50 -3.19 12.23 16.21
CA LYS A 50 -4.21 12.96 16.96
C LYS A 50 -4.13 12.65 18.45
N SER A 51 -3.92 11.41 18.86
CA SER A 51 -3.76 11.05 20.26
C SER A 51 -2.49 11.67 20.84
N ALA A 52 -1.35 11.56 20.13
CA ALA A 52 -0.09 12.17 20.54
C ALA A 52 -0.21 13.70 20.70
N ARG A 53 -0.83 14.39 19.73
CA ARG A 53 -1.07 15.84 19.82
C ARG A 53 -1.93 16.22 21.02
N ARG A 54 -2.99 15.45 21.29
CA ARG A 54 -3.87 15.70 22.44
C ARG A 54 -3.14 15.49 23.76
N HIS A 55 -2.33 14.43 23.85
CA HIS A 55 -1.51 14.15 25.02
C HIS A 55 -0.53 15.28 25.29
N LEU A 56 0.25 15.67 24.27
CA LEU A 56 1.21 16.77 24.38
C LEU A 56 0.54 18.08 24.78
N LYS A 57 -0.64 18.41 24.22
CA LYS A 57 -1.38 19.60 24.63
C LYS A 57 -1.77 19.57 26.11
N LYS A 58 -2.19 18.41 26.63
CA LYS A 58 -2.53 18.28 28.06
C LYS A 58 -1.31 18.48 28.95
N GLN A 59 -0.16 17.88 28.57
CA GLN A 59 1.10 18.06 29.30
C GLN A 59 1.48 19.54 29.37
N LEU A 60 1.49 20.24 28.23
CA LEU A 60 1.83 21.66 28.18
C LEU A 60 0.90 22.54 29.02
N LEU A 61 -0.39 22.20 29.13
CA LEU A 61 -1.31 22.95 29.98
C LEU A 61 -1.06 22.66 31.47
N SER A 62 -0.80 21.41 31.84
CA SER A 62 -0.39 21.03 33.20
C SER A 62 0.88 21.77 33.62
N ASP A 63 1.90 21.78 32.76
CA ASP A 63 3.19 22.43 33.04
C ASP A 63 3.02 23.94 33.26
N LEU A 64 2.08 24.58 32.54
CA LEU A 64 1.76 26.00 32.72
C LEU A 64 0.98 26.28 34.01
N GLU A 65 0.09 25.37 34.41
CA GLU A 65 -0.64 25.45 35.68
C GLU A 65 0.29 25.22 36.89
N GLU A 66 1.29 24.34 36.76
CA GLU A 66 2.29 24.07 37.80
C GLU A 66 3.34 25.17 37.94
N ALA A 67 3.61 25.94 36.87
CA ALA A 67 4.61 27.00 36.86
C ALA A 67 4.06 28.39 37.25
N GLY A 68 2.74 28.56 37.35
CA GLY A 68 2.05 29.81 37.71
C GLY A 68 1.70 29.90 39.19
#